data_AF-A0A318NJD7-F1
#
_entry.id   AF-A0A318NJD7-F1
#
_cell.length_a   1.000
_cell.length_b   1.000
_cell.length_c   1.000
_cell.angle_alpha   90.00
_cell.angle_beta   90.00
_cell.angle_gamma   90.00
#
_symmetry.space_group_name_H-M   'P 1'
#
loop_
_entity.id
_entity.type
_entity.pdbx_description
1 polymer ?
#
loop_
_entity_poly.entity_id
_entity_poly.type
_entity_poly.pdbx_seq_one_letter_code
_entity_poly.pdbx_strand_id
1 'polypeptide(L)'
;MDVMPSDGPDPYTLLGVTRAASVAEIRERYLLLVQIWHPDRHQSSSASVRAEVTQQMQRINAAYKQLRDAHEREARARQDRERQARERQTRERHDRERADRERADREREDRKREARERKDPERQRRERQARERETREREHPRARWTHPGYPGTSPAETPSSLASTVHPIAIALRSGERGYTLRAYLDDQRTEAAFLGDQGRLLLFRSVASMRKYLARTEAHELAGIPDWEGVLERIGGAETEPDDENCYEFDLIAHSLRFSPTQWVPALFINNRDLIRELAVAFSIDDVLNLLTVGSPLDHLDDLFRIVDRPIAGWSARRQLASLQGGQASILWRKAIRGVEERVRWLR
;
A
#
# COMPACT_ATOMS: atom_id res chain seq x y z
N MET A 1 24.80 -20.33 -5.78
CA MET A 1 24.77 -19.95 -4.35
C MET A 1 23.32 -19.99 -3.96
N ASP A 2 22.93 -20.95 -3.14
CA ASP A 2 21.51 -21.25 -2.93
C ASP A 2 20.88 -20.22 -1.99
N VAL A 3 19.71 -19.70 -2.36
CA VAL A 3 19.03 -18.66 -1.60
C VAL A 3 17.92 -19.33 -0.81
N MET A 4 18.16 -19.50 0.49
CA MET A 4 17.17 -20.00 1.44
C MET A 4 15.82 -19.31 1.22
N PRO A 5 14.70 -20.06 1.14
CA PRO A 5 13.40 -19.45 0.95
C PRO A 5 13.11 -18.54 2.15
N SER A 6 12.91 -17.24 1.88
CA SER A 6 12.34 -16.35 2.88
C SER A 6 10.93 -16.82 3.19
N ASP A 7 10.65 -17.08 4.47
CA ASP A 7 9.41 -17.74 4.93
C ASP A 7 8.21 -16.76 4.98
N GLY A 8 7.98 -16.10 3.84
CA GLY A 8 7.01 -15.03 3.66
C GLY A 8 6.85 -14.64 2.17
N PRO A 9 5.71 -14.04 1.79
CA PRO A 9 5.39 -13.75 0.40
C PRO A 9 6.39 -12.78 -0.27
N ASP A 10 6.74 -13.08 -1.51
CA ASP A 10 7.76 -12.38 -2.29
C ASP A 10 7.45 -10.87 -2.46
N PRO A 11 8.35 -9.95 -2.05
CA PRO A 11 8.12 -8.49 -2.11
C PRO A 11 7.71 -7.95 -3.48
N TYR A 12 8.26 -8.52 -4.57
CA TYR A 12 7.89 -8.15 -5.94
C TYR A 12 6.43 -8.53 -6.25
N THR A 13 6.03 -9.72 -5.81
CA THR A 13 4.65 -10.22 -5.96
C THR A 13 3.67 -9.44 -5.09
N LEU A 14 4.03 -9.08 -3.85
CA LEU A 14 3.21 -8.25 -2.94
C LEU A 14 2.88 -6.87 -3.52
N LEU A 15 3.87 -6.19 -4.12
CA LEU A 15 3.62 -4.89 -4.76
C LEU A 15 3.00 -5.02 -6.16
N GLY A 16 3.01 -6.22 -6.76
CA GLY A 16 2.55 -6.43 -8.13
C GLY A 16 3.49 -5.80 -9.17
N VAL A 17 4.79 -5.95 -8.98
CA VAL A 17 5.88 -5.44 -9.84
C VAL A 17 6.81 -6.58 -10.28
N THR A 18 7.51 -6.42 -11.41
CA THR A 18 8.47 -7.44 -11.86
C THR A 18 9.81 -7.33 -11.12
N ARG A 19 10.64 -8.38 -11.18
CA ARG A 19 12.02 -8.37 -10.67
C ARG A 19 12.98 -7.46 -11.46
N ALA A 20 12.51 -6.88 -12.56
CA ALA A 20 13.25 -5.89 -13.36
C ALA A 20 12.72 -4.46 -13.16
N ALA A 21 11.69 -4.25 -12.33
CA ALA A 21 11.10 -2.94 -12.10
C ALA A 21 12.11 -1.94 -11.49
N SER A 22 12.04 -0.70 -11.94
CA SER A 22 12.84 0.41 -11.41
C SER A 22 12.32 0.88 -10.06
N VAL A 23 13.18 1.61 -9.33
CA VAL A 23 12.82 2.29 -8.07
C VAL A 23 11.64 3.27 -8.27
N ALA A 24 11.48 3.83 -9.48
CA ALA A 24 10.36 4.71 -9.81
C ALA A 24 9.04 3.93 -9.87
N GLU A 25 8.99 2.83 -10.62
CA GLU A 25 7.82 1.95 -10.73
C GLU A 25 7.45 1.32 -9.37
N ILE A 26 8.45 0.88 -8.60
CA ILE A 26 8.26 0.36 -7.24
C ILE A 26 7.63 1.42 -6.32
N ARG A 27 8.07 2.68 -6.42
CA ARG A 27 7.52 3.80 -5.64
C ARG A 27 6.12 4.20 -6.11
N GLU A 28 5.88 4.28 -7.41
CA GLU A 28 4.55 4.55 -7.99
C GLU A 28 3.55 3.47 -7.54
N ARG A 29 3.94 2.20 -7.64
CA ARG A 29 3.07 1.09 -7.26
C ARG A 29 2.81 1.02 -5.76
N TYR A 30 3.81 1.33 -4.94
CA TYR A 30 3.64 1.56 -3.52
C TYR A 30 2.64 2.69 -3.24
N LEU A 31 2.75 3.86 -3.89
CA LEU A 31 1.82 4.98 -3.68
C LEU A 31 0.37 4.65 -4.09
N LEU A 32 0.18 3.93 -5.20
CA LEU A 32 -1.15 3.42 -5.60
C LEU A 32 -1.70 2.43 -4.56
N LEU A 33 -0.86 1.56 -4.02
CA LEU A 33 -1.26 0.64 -2.95
C LEU A 33 -1.56 1.38 -1.64
N VAL A 34 -0.80 2.43 -1.27
CA VAL A 34 -1.14 3.29 -0.12
C VAL A 34 -2.52 3.92 -0.32
N GLN A 35 -2.84 4.41 -1.52
CA GLN A 35 -4.16 4.99 -1.81
C GLN A 35 -5.33 4.00 -1.70
N ILE A 36 -5.07 2.69 -1.80
CA ILE A 36 -6.08 1.63 -1.61
C ILE A 36 -6.12 1.18 -0.15
N TRP A 37 -4.97 0.95 0.47
CA TRP A 37 -4.79 0.23 1.73
C TRP A 37 -4.49 1.13 2.95
N HIS A 38 -4.61 2.46 2.85
CA HIS A 38 -4.41 3.34 4.01
C HIS A 38 -5.49 3.08 5.08
N PRO A 39 -5.13 2.81 6.35
CA PRO A 39 -6.11 2.50 7.40
C PRO A 39 -7.24 3.53 7.54
N ASP A 40 -6.93 4.82 7.39
CA ASP A 40 -7.94 5.90 7.45
C ASP A 40 -9.06 5.79 6.42
N ARG A 41 -8.79 5.18 5.25
CA ARG A 41 -9.82 4.92 4.24
C ARG A 41 -10.77 3.79 4.62
N HIS A 42 -10.34 2.93 5.54
CA HIS A 42 -11.06 1.76 6.03
C HIS A 42 -11.49 1.92 7.49
N GLN A 43 -11.45 3.15 8.05
CA GLN A 43 -11.78 3.37 9.46
C GLN A 43 -13.20 2.92 9.81
N SER A 44 -14.14 2.96 8.85
CA SER A 44 -15.52 2.45 9.00
C SER A 44 -15.74 1.03 8.48
N SER A 45 -14.71 0.32 8.04
CA SER A 45 -14.82 -1.06 7.52
C SER A 45 -14.68 -2.09 8.64
N SER A 46 -15.15 -3.33 8.42
CA SER A 46 -15.17 -4.41 9.43
C SER A 46 -13.89 -4.56 10.25
N ALA A 47 -13.99 -4.91 11.54
CA ALA A 47 -12.81 -5.07 12.39
C ALA A 47 -11.83 -6.12 11.80
N SER A 48 -12.36 -7.15 11.14
CA SER A 48 -11.60 -8.11 10.32
C SER A 48 -10.98 -7.45 9.07
N VAL A 49 -11.75 -6.66 8.30
CA VAL A 49 -11.23 -5.91 7.14
C VAL A 49 -10.14 -4.91 7.56
N ARG A 50 -10.28 -4.16 8.66
CA ARG A 50 -9.22 -3.28 9.19
C ARG A 50 -8.00 -4.05 9.66
N ALA A 51 -8.17 -5.24 10.25
CA ALA A 51 -7.04 -6.09 10.62
C ALA A 51 -6.29 -6.60 9.37
N GLU A 52 -7.01 -7.08 8.35
CA GLU A 52 -6.44 -7.43 7.04
C GLU A 52 -5.76 -6.23 6.38
N VAL A 53 -6.43 -5.08 6.30
CA VAL A 53 -5.91 -3.86 5.67
C VAL A 53 -4.67 -3.35 6.38
N THR A 54 -4.66 -3.37 7.72
CA THR A 54 -3.47 -3.05 8.51
C THR A 54 -2.35 -4.05 8.26
N GLN A 55 -2.63 -5.35 8.22
CA GLN A 55 -1.64 -6.39 7.94
C GLN A 55 -1.11 -6.31 6.51
N GLN A 56 -1.95 -6.03 5.52
CA GLN A 56 -1.58 -5.88 4.12
C GLN A 56 -0.81 -4.57 3.91
N MET A 57 -1.20 -3.47 4.53
CA MET A 57 -0.43 -2.23 4.53
C MET A 57 0.93 -2.40 5.24
N GLN A 58 1.00 -3.20 6.31
CA GLN A 58 2.29 -3.62 6.91
C GLN A 58 3.13 -4.47 5.94
N ARG A 59 2.53 -5.44 5.23
CA ARG A 59 3.20 -6.25 4.18
C ARG A 59 3.70 -5.37 3.02
N ILE A 60 2.90 -4.40 2.56
CA ILE A 60 3.22 -3.42 1.52
C ILE A 60 4.37 -2.51 1.97
N ASN A 61 4.31 -1.97 3.20
CA ASN A 61 5.39 -1.19 3.80
C ASN A 61 6.69 -1.99 3.94
N ALA A 62 6.61 -3.24 4.40
CA ALA A 62 7.75 -4.13 4.55
C ALA A 62 8.37 -4.48 3.19
N ALA A 63 7.56 -4.84 2.19
CA ALA A 63 8.00 -5.13 0.83
C ALA A 63 8.66 -3.90 0.18
N TYR A 64 8.02 -2.73 0.25
CA TYR A 64 8.57 -1.47 -0.28
C TYR A 64 9.89 -1.11 0.40
N LYS A 65 9.98 -1.21 1.74
CA LYS A 65 11.25 -1.03 2.47
C LYS A 65 12.31 -2.02 2.01
N GLN A 66 11.98 -3.31 1.91
CA GLN A 66 12.94 -4.36 1.53
C GLN A 66 13.50 -4.14 0.12
N LEU A 67 12.65 -3.77 -0.86
CA LEU A 67 13.08 -3.48 -2.23
C LEU A 67 13.87 -2.17 -2.33
N ARG A 68 13.40 -1.08 -1.68
CA ARG A 68 14.13 0.19 -1.63
C ARG A 68 15.52 0.00 -1.02
N ASP A 69 15.59 -0.63 0.14
CA ASP A 69 16.84 -0.87 0.85
C ASP A 69 17.76 -1.83 0.05
N ALA A 70 17.21 -2.72 -0.79
CA ALA A 70 17.99 -3.54 -1.72
C ALA A 70 18.60 -2.71 -2.86
N HIS A 71 17.82 -1.89 -3.56
CA HIS A 71 18.34 -0.99 -4.59
C HIS A 71 19.36 0.01 -4.03
N GLU A 72 19.17 0.50 -2.80
CA GLU A 72 20.17 1.33 -2.11
C GLU A 72 21.47 0.57 -1.84
N ARG A 73 21.42 -0.67 -1.33
CA ARG A 73 22.61 -1.51 -1.12
C ARG A 73 23.36 -1.75 -2.43
N GLU A 74 22.65 -2.03 -3.52
CA GLU A 74 23.28 -2.17 -4.83
C GLU A 74 23.89 -0.86 -5.36
N ALA A 75 23.20 0.28 -5.20
CA ALA A 75 23.70 1.57 -5.65
C ALA A 75 25.01 1.94 -4.94
N ARG A 76 25.07 1.74 -3.62
CA ARG A 76 26.28 1.90 -2.81
C ARG A 76 27.38 0.94 -3.30
N ALA A 77 27.06 -0.35 -3.47
CA ALA A 77 28.02 -1.34 -3.96
C ALA A 77 28.55 -1.06 -5.38
N ARG A 78 27.75 -0.43 -6.26
CA ARG A 78 28.23 0.08 -7.57
C ARG A 78 29.19 1.26 -7.39
N GLN A 79 28.82 2.25 -6.58
CA GLN A 79 29.68 3.41 -6.27
C GLN A 79 31.02 3.00 -5.62
N ASP A 80 31.01 2.05 -4.69
CA ASP A 80 32.23 1.54 -4.04
C ASP A 80 33.16 0.84 -5.03
N ARG A 81 32.61 0.04 -5.95
CA ARG A 81 33.39 -0.61 -7.03
C ARG A 81 34.00 0.41 -7.98
N GLU A 82 33.24 1.43 -8.39
CA GLU A 82 33.77 2.54 -9.19
C GLU A 82 34.87 3.31 -8.45
N ARG A 83 34.65 3.62 -7.16
CA ARG A 83 35.62 4.33 -6.33
C ARG A 83 36.92 3.55 -6.22
N GLN A 84 36.86 2.24 -5.94
CA GLN A 84 38.02 1.36 -5.90
C GLN A 84 38.72 1.23 -7.26
N ALA A 85 37.97 1.21 -8.37
CA ALA A 85 38.55 1.18 -9.72
C ALA A 85 39.33 2.48 -10.02
N ARG A 86 38.76 3.65 -9.69
CA ARG A 86 39.43 4.96 -9.83
C ARG A 86 40.66 5.08 -8.93
N GLU A 87 40.62 4.54 -7.71
CA GLU A 87 41.79 4.51 -6.82
C GLU A 87 42.89 3.57 -7.33
N ARG A 88 42.55 2.41 -7.91
CA ARG A 88 43.51 1.52 -8.57
C ARG A 88 44.18 2.20 -9.76
N GLN A 89 43.41 2.78 -10.68
CA GLN A 89 43.92 3.55 -11.82
C GLN A 89 44.82 4.72 -11.39
N THR A 90 44.46 5.43 -10.32
CA THR A 90 45.27 6.53 -9.77
C THR A 90 46.61 6.03 -9.22
N ARG A 91 46.63 4.90 -8.50
CA ARG A 91 47.86 4.27 -7.99
C ARG A 91 48.74 3.79 -9.15
N GLU A 92 48.18 3.02 -10.08
CA GLU A 92 48.88 2.56 -11.28
C GLU A 92 49.48 3.71 -12.10
N ARG A 93 48.77 4.84 -12.22
CA ARG A 93 49.28 6.05 -12.89
C ARG A 93 50.46 6.66 -12.13
N HIS A 94 50.34 6.81 -10.81
CA HIS A 94 51.41 7.35 -9.97
C HIS A 94 52.66 6.44 -9.95
N ASP A 95 52.48 5.13 -9.94
CA ASP A 95 53.58 4.16 -9.91
C ASP A 95 54.30 4.09 -11.28
N ARG A 96 53.58 4.27 -12.39
CA ARG A 96 54.18 4.53 -13.72
C ARG A 96 54.96 5.84 -13.74
N GLU A 97 54.37 6.96 -13.27
CA GLU A 97 55.07 8.25 -13.18
C GLU A 97 56.33 8.19 -12.28
N ARG A 98 56.32 7.38 -11.22
CA ARG A 98 57.50 7.11 -10.40
C ARG A 98 58.57 6.37 -11.21
N ALA A 99 58.21 5.27 -11.87
CA ALA A 99 59.15 4.48 -12.68
C ALA A 99 59.76 5.30 -13.83
N ASP A 100 58.97 6.17 -14.48
CA ASP A 100 59.43 7.04 -15.55
C ASP A 100 60.33 8.17 -15.03
N ARG A 101 60.06 8.72 -13.84
CA ARG A 101 60.99 9.65 -13.16
C ARG A 101 62.29 8.96 -12.78
N GLU A 102 62.25 7.77 -12.19
CA GLU A 102 63.45 7.00 -11.84
C GLU A 102 64.29 6.63 -13.07
N ARG A 103 63.66 6.41 -14.23
CA ARG A 103 64.35 6.25 -15.52
C ARG A 103 65.00 7.56 -15.98
N ALA A 104 64.24 8.65 -15.99
CA ALA A 104 64.73 9.97 -16.42
C ALA A 104 65.82 10.54 -15.50
N ASP A 105 65.79 10.22 -14.21
CA ASP A 105 66.83 10.62 -13.24
C ASP A 105 68.11 9.80 -13.41
N ARG A 106 68.02 8.50 -13.74
CA ARG A 106 69.19 7.70 -14.17
C ARG A 106 69.82 8.30 -15.43
N GLU A 107 69.02 8.52 -16.48
CA GLU A 107 69.47 9.19 -17.70
C GLU A 107 70.02 10.62 -17.45
N ARG A 108 69.56 11.31 -16.40
CA ARG A 108 70.10 12.61 -16.00
C ARG A 108 71.41 12.49 -15.23
N GLU A 109 71.62 11.48 -14.39
CA GLU A 109 72.92 11.25 -13.75
C GLU A 109 73.96 10.75 -14.77
N ASP A 110 73.57 9.90 -15.72
CA ASP A 110 74.42 9.51 -16.85
C ASP A 110 74.83 10.74 -17.66
N ARG A 111 73.85 11.56 -18.09
CA ARG A 111 74.12 12.83 -18.81
C ARG A 111 74.84 13.87 -17.95
N LYS A 112 74.69 13.88 -16.61
CA LYS A 112 75.48 14.73 -15.69
C LYS A 112 76.91 14.22 -15.56
N ARG A 113 77.14 12.92 -15.63
CA ARG A 113 78.47 12.30 -15.60
C ARG A 113 79.22 12.68 -16.88
N GLU A 114 78.62 12.43 -18.04
CA GLU A 114 79.12 12.92 -19.34
C GLU A 114 79.33 14.45 -19.35
N ALA A 115 78.41 15.22 -18.76
CA ALA A 115 78.52 16.67 -18.73
C ALA A 115 79.55 17.19 -17.71
N ARG A 116 79.85 16.46 -16.64
CA ARG A 116 80.94 16.78 -15.69
C ARG A 116 82.30 16.51 -16.33
N GLU A 117 82.42 15.37 -17.02
CA GLU A 117 83.56 15.03 -17.89
C GLU A 117 83.77 16.10 -19.01
N ARG A 118 82.76 16.97 -19.28
CA ARG A 118 82.85 18.15 -20.17
C ARG A 118 82.88 19.52 -19.46
N LYS A 119 82.69 19.65 -18.14
CA LYS A 119 82.45 20.94 -17.44
C LYS A 119 83.52 21.42 -16.47
N ASP A 120 84.52 20.60 -16.12
CA ASP A 120 85.73 21.11 -15.47
C ASP A 120 86.39 22.28 -16.24
N PRO A 121 86.40 22.29 -17.59
CA PRO A 121 86.82 23.46 -18.38
C PRO A 121 85.98 24.74 -18.21
N GLU A 122 84.79 24.69 -17.61
CA GLU A 122 83.82 25.81 -17.63
C GLU A 122 83.54 26.43 -16.24
N ARG A 123 83.52 25.63 -15.16
CA ARG A 123 83.15 26.13 -13.81
C ARG A 123 84.08 27.24 -13.30
N GLN A 124 85.33 27.27 -13.76
CA GLN A 124 86.36 28.26 -13.40
C GLN A 124 85.98 29.73 -13.70
N ARG A 125 84.88 29.97 -14.45
CA ARG A 125 84.58 31.26 -15.08
C ARG A 125 83.54 32.16 -14.37
N ARG A 126 82.90 31.74 -13.26
CA ARG A 126 81.58 32.32 -12.87
C ARG A 126 81.30 32.84 -11.44
N GLU A 127 82.14 32.62 -10.43
CA GLU A 127 81.83 32.98 -9.01
C GLU A 127 81.86 34.49 -8.67
N ARG A 128 81.76 35.37 -9.68
CA ARG A 128 82.24 36.77 -9.64
C ARG A 128 81.17 37.85 -9.35
N GLN A 129 79.96 37.51 -8.85
CA GLN A 129 78.80 38.44 -9.02
C GLN A 129 77.78 38.69 -7.87
N ALA A 130 77.40 37.76 -6.98
CA ALA A 130 76.16 37.93 -6.18
C ALA A 130 76.36 38.10 -4.66
N ARG A 131 75.74 39.13 -4.03
CA ARG A 131 75.79 39.35 -2.55
C ARG A 131 74.76 40.31 -1.91
N GLU A 132 73.69 40.72 -2.60
CA GLU A 132 73.19 42.10 -2.47
C GLU A 132 71.85 42.36 -1.73
N ARG A 133 70.98 41.38 -1.45
CA ARG A 133 69.58 41.65 -1.03
C ARG A 133 68.95 40.62 -0.09
N GLU A 134 68.42 41.10 1.04
CA GLU A 134 67.20 40.59 1.71
C GLU A 134 66.72 41.56 2.82
N THR A 135 65.41 41.71 3.06
CA THR A 135 64.80 42.21 4.32
C THR A 135 63.25 42.28 4.27
N ARG A 136 62.58 41.92 5.39
CA ARG A 136 61.20 42.27 5.84
C ARG A 136 59.96 41.64 5.15
N GLU A 137 59.07 41.04 5.96
CA GLU A 137 57.56 41.13 5.98
C GLU A 137 56.94 40.20 7.08
N ARG A 138 55.76 40.50 7.70
CA ARG A 138 54.92 39.63 8.62
C ARG A 138 53.62 40.29 9.23
N GLU A 139 52.77 39.49 9.95
CA GLU A 139 51.66 39.81 10.97
C GLU A 139 50.12 39.49 10.62
N HIS A 140 49.16 39.28 11.61
CA HIS A 140 48.05 38.21 11.61
C HIS A 140 46.57 38.47 12.26
N PRO A 141 45.51 37.54 12.26
CA PRO A 141 44.01 37.83 12.37
C PRO A 141 43.00 37.34 13.53
N ARG A 142 41.92 36.48 13.33
CA ARG A 142 40.52 36.43 14.01
C ARG A 142 39.90 35.04 14.55
N ALA A 143 38.60 34.91 15.02
CA ALA A 143 37.88 33.71 15.67
C ALA A 143 36.29 33.49 15.50
N ARG A 144 35.56 32.47 16.14
CA ARG A 144 34.07 32.07 15.97
C ARG A 144 33.31 31.19 17.09
N TRP A 145 31.94 30.96 17.13
CA TRP A 145 31.15 29.76 17.70
C TRP A 145 29.55 29.63 17.47
N THR A 146 28.76 28.73 18.16
CA THR A 146 27.30 28.20 17.93
C THR A 146 26.53 27.66 19.24
N HIS A 147 25.35 26.95 19.41
CA HIS A 147 24.46 26.04 18.55
C HIS A 147 22.90 25.65 18.80
N PRO A 148 22.31 24.98 19.86
CA PRO A 148 21.25 23.87 19.73
C PRO A 148 19.80 23.90 20.44
N GLY A 149 18.92 22.83 20.37
CA GLY A 149 17.49 22.69 20.90
C GLY A 149 16.80 21.25 21.07
N TYR A 150 15.48 21.05 21.46
CA TYR A 150 14.84 19.74 21.97
C TYR A 150 13.26 19.38 21.72
N PRO A 151 12.36 18.63 22.51
CA PRO A 151 11.32 17.59 22.02
C PRO A 151 9.81 17.49 22.60
N GLY A 152 8.99 16.39 22.34
CA GLY A 152 7.58 16.02 22.85
C GLY A 152 6.98 14.64 22.29
N THR A 153 5.76 14.00 22.46
CA THR A 153 4.45 14.01 23.27
C THR A 153 3.51 12.72 22.99
N SER A 154 2.35 12.42 23.67
CA SER A 154 1.34 11.24 23.50
C SER A 154 -0.07 11.48 24.22
N PRO A 155 -1.18 10.63 24.43
CA PRO A 155 -1.63 9.20 24.14
C PRO A 155 -3.21 8.93 23.83
N ALA A 156 -3.85 7.76 24.26
CA ALA A 156 -5.33 7.35 24.45
C ALA A 156 -6.21 6.64 23.32
N GLU A 157 -7.43 5.97 23.44
CA GLU A 157 -8.15 4.96 24.35
C GLU A 157 -9.54 4.37 23.75
N THR A 158 -10.31 3.39 24.34
CA THR A 158 -11.59 2.67 23.81
C THR A 158 -12.33 1.71 24.87
N PRO A 159 -13.38 0.78 24.72
CA PRO A 159 -14.45 0.31 23.73
C PRO A 159 -15.88 -0.21 24.31
N SER A 160 -16.65 -1.16 23.63
CA SER A 160 -17.81 -2.10 24.05
C SER A 160 -19.35 -1.71 23.90
N SER A 161 -20.45 -2.56 23.88
CA SER A 161 -20.79 -4.04 23.64
C SER A 161 -22.34 -4.49 23.70
N LEU A 162 -22.79 -5.62 23.06
CA LEU A 162 -24.05 -6.51 23.11
C LEU A 162 -25.53 -5.99 22.88
N ALA A 163 -26.11 -6.13 21.65
CA ALA A 163 -27.57 -5.93 21.35
C ALA A 163 -28.12 -6.49 19.99
N SER A 164 -27.67 -7.67 19.54
CA SER A 164 -27.16 -7.84 18.16
C SER A 164 -27.88 -8.80 17.17
N THR A 165 -29.10 -8.50 16.69
CA THR A 165 -29.75 -9.29 15.59
C THR A 165 -30.41 -8.46 14.48
N VAL A 166 -31.09 -7.36 14.82
CA VAL A 166 -31.45 -6.31 13.84
C VAL A 166 -30.37 -5.24 13.93
N HIS A 167 -29.73 -4.96 12.80
CA HIS A 167 -28.56 -4.09 12.74
C HIS A 167 -28.82 -2.91 11.80
N PRO A 168 -28.46 -1.67 12.18
CA PRO A 168 -28.25 -0.63 11.21
C PRO A 168 -27.03 -1.01 10.36
N ILE A 169 -27.16 -0.98 9.03
CA ILE A 169 -26.07 -1.23 8.10
C ILE A 169 -25.77 0.05 7.29
N ALA A 170 -24.49 0.22 6.91
CA ALA A 170 -24.09 1.27 5.98
C ALA A 170 -23.63 0.65 4.65
N ILE A 171 -24.04 1.27 3.54
CA ILE A 171 -23.61 0.90 2.20
C ILE A 171 -23.06 2.15 1.52
N ALA A 172 -21.77 2.17 1.20
CA ALA A 172 -21.19 3.16 0.30
C ALA A 172 -21.43 2.74 -1.16
N LEU A 173 -22.28 3.49 -1.86
CA LEU A 173 -22.61 3.24 -3.27
C LEU A 173 -21.44 3.67 -4.17
N ARG A 174 -21.39 3.16 -5.41
CA ARG A 174 -20.33 3.51 -6.40
C ARG A 174 -20.19 4.99 -6.73
N SER A 175 -21.14 5.84 -6.34
CA SER A 175 -21.04 7.31 -6.41
C SER A 175 -20.14 7.91 -5.32
N GLY A 176 -19.69 7.12 -4.33
CA GLY A 176 -19.05 7.59 -3.11
C GLY A 176 -20.04 8.05 -2.03
N GLU A 177 -21.34 7.87 -2.23
CA GLU A 177 -22.38 8.24 -1.27
C GLU A 177 -22.65 7.10 -0.29
N ARG A 178 -22.36 7.32 1.00
CA ARG A 178 -22.74 6.41 2.09
C ARG A 178 -24.23 6.57 2.42
N GLY A 179 -24.98 5.48 2.40
CA GLY A 179 -26.37 5.40 2.82
C GLY A 179 -26.54 4.44 3.99
N TYR A 180 -27.50 4.76 4.86
CA TYR A 180 -27.82 3.98 6.06
C TYR A 180 -29.18 3.30 5.88
N THR A 181 -29.32 2.07 6.36
CA THR A 181 -30.56 1.27 6.32
C THR A 181 -30.55 0.22 7.44
N LEU A 182 -31.57 -0.63 7.54
CA LEU A 182 -31.58 -1.76 8.48
C LEU A 182 -31.49 -3.10 7.74
N ARG A 183 -30.82 -4.07 8.37
CA ARG A 183 -30.94 -5.50 8.08
C ARG A 183 -31.45 -6.23 9.33
N ALA A 184 -32.39 -7.14 9.14
CA ALA A 184 -32.83 -8.13 10.12
C ALA A 184 -32.55 -9.53 9.57
N TYR A 185 -32.11 -10.46 10.42
CA TYR A 185 -32.21 -11.89 10.10
C TYR A 185 -33.51 -12.43 10.66
N LEU A 186 -34.25 -13.20 9.85
CA LEU A 186 -35.54 -13.77 10.24
C LEU A 186 -35.41 -15.10 10.99
N ASP A 187 -34.20 -15.68 10.99
CA ASP A 187 -33.87 -16.94 11.66
C ASP A 187 -32.53 -16.86 12.41
N ASP A 188 -32.36 -17.69 13.44
CA ASP A 188 -31.16 -17.75 14.29
C ASP A 188 -29.90 -18.23 13.55
N GLN A 189 -30.05 -18.94 12.42
CA GLN A 189 -28.95 -19.42 11.57
C GLN A 189 -28.49 -18.35 10.56
N ARG A 190 -29.16 -17.19 10.50
CA ARG A 190 -28.91 -16.07 9.58
C ARG A 190 -29.03 -16.46 8.10
N THR A 191 -29.94 -17.37 7.76
CA THR A 191 -30.13 -17.85 6.38
C THR A 191 -31.07 -16.98 5.55
N GLU A 192 -32.06 -16.35 6.18
CA GLU A 192 -33.01 -15.43 5.56
C GLU A 192 -32.82 -14.01 6.13
N ALA A 193 -32.53 -13.05 5.24
CA ALA A 193 -32.26 -11.67 5.56
C ALA A 193 -33.34 -10.75 4.97
N ALA A 194 -33.96 -9.93 5.82
CA ALA A 194 -34.89 -8.87 5.45
C ALA A 194 -34.24 -7.50 5.63
N PHE A 195 -34.69 -6.52 4.86
CA PHE A 195 -34.13 -5.16 4.86
C PHE A 195 -35.23 -4.10 4.97
N LEU A 196 -34.84 -2.89 5.35
CA LEU A 196 -35.75 -1.74 5.37
C LEU A 196 -36.07 -1.31 3.92
N GLY A 197 -37.08 -1.94 3.33
CA GLY A 197 -37.57 -1.66 1.98
C GLY A 197 -39.02 -1.16 1.93
N ASP A 198 -39.41 -0.60 0.79
CA ASP A 198 -40.80 -0.28 0.41
C ASP A 198 -40.96 -0.53 -1.10
N GLN A 199 -42.00 -1.29 -1.47
CA GLN A 199 -42.33 -1.66 -2.85
C GLN A 199 -41.17 -2.34 -3.60
N GLY A 200 -40.44 -3.25 -2.93
CA GLY A 200 -39.34 -4.00 -3.57
C GLY A 200 -38.11 -3.14 -3.88
N ARG A 201 -37.93 -2.05 -3.13
CA ARG A 201 -36.78 -1.13 -3.18
C ARG A 201 -36.16 -0.94 -1.81
N LEU A 202 -34.84 -1.02 -1.73
CA LEU A 202 -34.09 -0.73 -0.52
C LEU A 202 -34.15 0.76 -0.18
N LEU A 203 -34.62 1.10 1.01
CA LEU A 203 -34.63 2.48 1.49
C LEU A 203 -33.26 2.84 2.06
N LEU A 204 -32.61 3.85 1.50
CA LEU A 204 -31.36 4.43 2.04
C LEU A 204 -31.59 5.84 2.55
N PHE A 205 -31.04 6.12 3.73
CA PHE A 205 -31.10 7.40 4.43
C PHE A 205 -29.71 8.04 4.47
N ARG A 206 -29.68 9.38 4.56
CA ARG A 206 -28.43 10.16 4.60
C ARG A 206 -27.76 10.23 5.98
N SER A 207 -28.45 9.77 7.02
CA SER A 207 -27.94 9.60 8.39
C SER A 207 -28.80 8.59 9.15
N VAL A 208 -28.24 8.06 10.25
CA VAL A 208 -28.98 7.20 11.19
C VAL A 208 -30.16 7.96 11.81
N ALA A 209 -29.98 9.22 12.22
CA ALA A 209 -31.08 10.09 12.66
C ALA A 209 -32.24 10.20 11.65
N SER A 210 -31.97 10.38 10.35
CA SER A 210 -33.04 10.44 9.32
C SER A 210 -33.78 9.10 9.19
N MET A 211 -33.05 7.97 9.27
CA MET A 211 -33.66 6.63 9.27
C MET A 211 -34.57 6.42 10.49
N ARG A 212 -34.08 6.68 11.70
CA ARG A 212 -34.85 6.55 12.96
C ARG A 212 -36.10 7.43 12.96
N LYS A 213 -35.98 8.65 12.42
CA LYS A 213 -37.10 9.59 12.25
C LYS A 213 -38.14 9.14 11.24
N TYR A 214 -37.80 8.28 10.28
CA TYR A 214 -38.76 7.62 9.38
C TYR A 214 -39.44 6.45 10.09
N LEU A 215 -38.67 5.57 10.73
CA LEU A 215 -39.19 4.41 11.49
C LEU A 215 -40.20 4.83 12.57
N ALA A 216 -39.88 5.87 13.35
CA ALA A 216 -40.78 6.43 14.37
C ALA A 216 -41.98 7.25 13.81
N ARG A 217 -42.26 7.14 12.51
CA ARG A 217 -43.37 7.85 11.82
C ARG A 217 -44.20 6.96 10.91
N THR A 218 -43.71 5.80 10.50
CA THR A 218 -44.47 4.91 9.61
C THR A 218 -43.99 3.47 9.69
N GLU A 219 -44.95 2.56 9.72
CA GLU A 219 -44.78 1.11 9.59
C GLU A 219 -44.97 0.66 8.12
N ALA A 220 -45.09 1.59 7.17
CA ALA A 220 -45.23 1.30 5.74
C ALA A 220 -43.87 0.91 5.12
N HIS A 221 -43.28 -0.16 5.64
CA HIS A 221 -42.01 -0.72 5.20
C HIS A 221 -41.93 -2.22 5.53
N GLU A 222 -41.12 -2.97 4.77
CA GLU A 222 -41.07 -4.44 4.79
C GLU A 222 -40.71 -5.03 6.17
N LEU A 223 -39.90 -4.33 6.99
CA LEU A 223 -39.56 -4.79 8.35
C LEU A 223 -40.67 -4.68 9.40
N ALA A 224 -41.79 -4.00 9.15
CA ALA A 224 -42.84 -3.86 10.16
C ALA A 224 -43.59 -5.18 10.45
N GLY A 225 -43.44 -6.18 9.57
CA GLY A 225 -44.00 -7.51 9.76
C GLY A 225 -43.15 -8.48 10.58
N ILE A 226 -41.98 -8.09 11.09
CA ILE A 226 -41.12 -9.00 11.87
C ILE A 226 -41.59 -9.11 13.34
N PRO A 227 -41.41 -10.27 14.01
CA PRO A 227 -41.66 -10.40 15.44
C PRO A 227 -40.83 -9.41 16.26
N ASP A 228 -41.39 -8.92 17.38
CA ASP A 228 -40.77 -7.92 18.27
C ASP A 228 -40.38 -6.60 17.57
N TRP A 229 -41.14 -6.16 16.55
CA TRP A 229 -40.85 -4.87 15.90
C TRP A 229 -40.86 -3.68 16.88
N GLU A 230 -41.72 -3.69 17.92
CA GLU A 230 -41.70 -2.67 18.99
C GLU A 230 -40.40 -2.70 19.81
N GLY A 231 -39.95 -3.87 20.28
CA GLY A 231 -38.67 -4.01 21.00
C GLY A 231 -37.43 -3.77 20.12
N VAL A 232 -37.56 -3.94 18.79
CA VAL A 232 -36.57 -3.47 17.80
C VAL A 232 -36.57 -1.94 17.71
N LEU A 233 -37.74 -1.30 17.62
CA LEU A 233 -37.89 0.15 17.59
C LEU A 233 -37.38 0.83 18.87
N GLU A 234 -37.63 0.28 20.05
CA GLU A 234 -37.10 0.84 21.31
C GLU A 234 -35.55 0.84 21.33
N ARG A 235 -34.93 -0.29 20.96
CA ARG A 235 -33.46 -0.41 20.89
C ARG A 235 -32.85 0.52 19.84
N ILE A 236 -33.50 0.63 18.67
CA ILE A 236 -33.09 1.55 17.60
C ILE A 236 -33.42 3.02 17.96
N GLY A 237 -34.36 3.26 18.85
CA GLY A 237 -34.73 4.58 19.39
C GLY A 237 -33.79 5.11 20.48
N GLY A 238 -32.87 4.30 20.98
CA GLY A 238 -31.87 4.67 22.00
C GLY A 238 -30.77 5.62 21.51
N ALA A 239 -29.57 5.53 22.07
CA ALA A 239 -28.42 6.35 21.65
C ALA A 239 -28.12 6.21 20.14
N GLU A 240 -27.55 7.24 19.49
CA GLU A 240 -27.25 7.21 18.04
C GLU A 240 -26.01 6.34 17.73
N THR A 241 -26.24 5.02 17.74
CA THR A 241 -25.30 4.00 17.28
C THR A 241 -25.25 4.03 15.75
N GLU A 242 -24.09 4.40 15.19
CA GLU A 242 -23.77 4.10 13.79
C GLU A 242 -23.73 2.57 13.58
N PRO A 243 -23.92 2.09 12.33
CA PRO A 243 -23.56 0.73 11.95
C PRO A 243 -22.18 0.36 12.47
N ASP A 244 -22.09 -0.79 13.14
CA ASP A 244 -20.79 -1.35 13.47
C ASP A 244 -20.05 -1.77 12.20
N ASP A 245 -18.79 -2.10 12.40
CA ASP A 245 -17.85 -2.36 11.33
C ASP A 245 -18.27 -3.58 10.49
N GLU A 246 -18.85 -4.62 11.09
CA GLU A 246 -19.30 -5.85 10.41
C GLU A 246 -20.56 -5.62 9.56
N ASN A 247 -21.27 -4.52 9.85
CA ASN A 247 -22.44 -4.04 9.14
C ASN A 247 -22.11 -2.90 8.15
N CYS A 248 -20.84 -2.70 7.78
CA CYS A 248 -20.41 -1.71 6.78
C CYS A 248 -19.91 -2.34 5.47
N TYR A 249 -20.44 -1.82 4.35
CA TYR A 249 -20.26 -2.37 3.01
C TYR A 249 -19.90 -1.26 2.01
N GLU A 250 -19.06 -1.56 1.01
CA GLU A 250 -18.29 -0.57 0.25
C GLU A 250 -18.21 -0.92 -1.24
N PHE A 251 -19.30 -0.62 -1.96
CA PHE A 251 -19.40 -0.88 -3.40
C PHE A 251 -18.51 0.06 -4.23
N ASP A 252 -18.18 1.24 -3.71
CA ASP A 252 -17.18 2.14 -4.29
C ASP A 252 -15.76 1.58 -4.18
N LEU A 253 -15.38 1.02 -3.03
CA LEU A 253 -14.07 0.41 -2.84
C LEU A 253 -13.92 -0.88 -3.65
N ILE A 254 -14.97 -1.68 -3.79
CA ILE A 254 -15.01 -2.77 -4.79
C ILE A 254 -14.77 -2.17 -6.19
N ALA A 255 -15.59 -1.21 -6.63
CA ALA A 255 -15.48 -0.62 -7.96
C ALA A 255 -14.11 0.02 -8.26
N HIS A 256 -13.45 0.56 -7.22
CA HIS A 256 -12.07 1.04 -7.26
C HIS A 256 -11.07 -0.12 -7.42
N SER A 257 -11.21 -1.18 -6.62
CA SER A 257 -10.36 -2.39 -6.66
C SER A 257 -10.40 -3.09 -8.04
N LEU A 258 -11.57 -3.13 -8.69
CA LEU A 258 -11.79 -3.68 -10.04
C LEU A 258 -11.03 -2.96 -11.17
N ARG A 259 -10.23 -1.93 -10.85
CA ARG A 259 -9.26 -1.27 -11.76
C ARG A 259 -7.89 -1.94 -11.77
N PHE A 260 -7.63 -2.86 -10.82
CA PHE A 260 -6.34 -3.52 -10.61
C PHE A 260 -6.42 -5.04 -10.83
N SER A 261 -5.28 -5.72 -10.73
CA SER A 261 -5.18 -7.18 -10.85
C SER A 261 -5.97 -7.90 -9.72
N PRO A 262 -6.64 -9.04 -9.99
CA PRO A 262 -7.26 -9.87 -8.95
C PRO A 262 -6.31 -10.29 -7.82
N THR A 263 -5.00 -10.35 -8.09
CA THR A 263 -3.96 -10.60 -7.08
C THR A 263 -3.76 -9.47 -6.05
N GLN A 264 -4.51 -8.38 -6.18
CA GLN A 264 -4.43 -7.19 -5.33
C GLN A 264 -5.80 -6.78 -4.77
N TRP A 265 -6.85 -7.58 -5.02
CA TRP A 265 -8.18 -7.39 -4.44
C TRP A 265 -8.18 -7.92 -3.00
N VAL A 266 -8.93 -7.29 -2.11
CA VAL A 266 -9.01 -7.69 -0.69
C VAL A 266 -10.00 -8.86 -0.55
N PRO A 267 -9.58 -10.07 -0.15
CA PRO A 267 -10.47 -11.24 -0.15
C PRO A 267 -11.71 -11.02 0.73
N ALA A 268 -11.53 -10.57 1.98
CA ALA A 268 -12.63 -10.29 2.90
C ALA A 268 -13.59 -9.19 2.41
N LEU A 269 -13.08 -8.13 1.75
CA LEU A 269 -13.95 -7.10 1.18
C LEU A 269 -14.86 -7.70 0.10
N PHE A 270 -14.30 -8.51 -0.80
CA PHE A 270 -15.06 -9.13 -1.89
C PHE A 270 -16.05 -10.16 -1.35
N ILE A 271 -15.68 -10.97 -0.36
CA ILE A 271 -16.58 -11.90 0.34
C ILE A 271 -17.74 -11.14 1.00
N ASN A 272 -17.45 -10.17 1.87
CA ASN A 272 -18.47 -9.46 2.65
C ASN A 272 -19.46 -8.69 1.74
N ASN A 273 -18.96 -8.07 0.67
CA ASN A 273 -19.82 -7.38 -0.29
C ASN A 273 -20.58 -8.36 -1.21
N ARG A 274 -20.02 -9.55 -1.53
CA ARG A 274 -20.77 -10.61 -2.24
C ARG A 274 -21.96 -11.05 -1.40
N ASP A 275 -21.72 -11.33 -0.13
CA ASP A 275 -22.71 -11.89 0.77
C ASP A 275 -23.87 -10.89 1.00
N LEU A 276 -23.58 -9.60 1.21
CA LEU A 276 -24.64 -8.57 1.19
C LEU A 276 -25.37 -8.48 -0.17
N ILE A 277 -24.65 -8.47 -1.29
CA ILE A 277 -25.29 -8.39 -2.63
C ILE A 277 -26.20 -9.60 -2.87
N ARG A 278 -25.84 -10.77 -2.33
CA ARG A 278 -26.68 -11.98 -2.34
C ARG A 278 -27.91 -11.83 -1.45
N GLU A 279 -27.75 -11.40 -0.20
CA GLU A 279 -28.87 -11.12 0.71
C GLU A 279 -29.87 -10.14 0.09
N LEU A 280 -29.39 -8.99 -0.43
CA LEU A 280 -30.21 -7.99 -1.11
C LEU A 280 -30.85 -8.53 -2.40
N ALA A 281 -30.15 -9.35 -3.17
CA ALA A 281 -30.70 -9.94 -4.39
C ALA A 281 -31.78 -11.00 -4.12
N VAL A 282 -31.74 -11.68 -2.96
CA VAL A 282 -32.82 -12.55 -2.49
C VAL A 282 -33.99 -11.70 -2.00
N ALA A 283 -33.76 -10.81 -1.02
CA ALA A 283 -34.81 -10.04 -0.37
C ALA A 283 -35.65 -9.18 -1.34
N PHE A 284 -35.01 -8.63 -2.38
CA PHE A 284 -35.68 -7.80 -3.39
C PHE A 284 -35.99 -8.54 -4.70
N SER A 285 -35.83 -9.87 -4.77
CA SER A 285 -36.02 -10.66 -6.00
C SER A 285 -35.33 -10.05 -7.23
N ILE A 286 -34.00 -10.01 -7.18
CA ILE A 286 -33.14 -9.46 -8.24
C ILE A 286 -32.53 -10.62 -9.03
N ASP A 287 -33.37 -11.35 -9.79
CA ASP A 287 -32.98 -12.55 -10.55
C ASP A 287 -31.73 -12.34 -11.40
N ASP A 288 -31.59 -11.17 -12.01
CA ASP A 288 -30.49 -10.82 -12.91
C ASP A 288 -29.13 -10.63 -12.19
N VAL A 289 -29.16 -10.53 -10.85
CA VAL A 289 -28.01 -10.58 -9.93
C VAL A 289 -27.87 -11.97 -9.28
N LEU A 290 -28.98 -12.62 -8.89
CA LEU A 290 -28.95 -14.00 -8.40
C LEU A 290 -28.30 -14.95 -9.41
N ASN A 291 -28.64 -14.81 -10.69
CA ASN A 291 -28.03 -15.55 -11.80
C ASN A 291 -26.50 -15.36 -11.88
N LEU A 292 -25.97 -14.17 -11.57
CA LEU A 292 -24.53 -13.90 -11.53
C LEU A 292 -23.81 -14.56 -10.34
N LEU A 293 -24.56 -14.96 -9.31
CA LEU A 293 -24.07 -15.52 -8.04
C LEU A 293 -24.48 -16.99 -7.84
N THR A 294 -25.04 -17.62 -8.87
CA THR A 294 -25.39 -19.05 -8.89
C THR A 294 -24.16 -19.94 -8.68
N VAL A 295 -24.38 -21.15 -8.18
CA VAL A 295 -23.30 -22.13 -7.93
C VAL A 295 -22.59 -22.48 -9.24
N GLY A 296 -21.26 -22.38 -9.27
CA GLY A 296 -20.45 -22.58 -10.47
C GLY A 296 -20.43 -21.40 -11.45
N SER A 297 -21.06 -20.26 -11.12
CA SER A 297 -20.87 -19.01 -11.86
C SER A 297 -19.44 -18.47 -11.70
N PRO A 298 -18.97 -17.57 -12.60
CA PRO A 298 -17.61 -17.03 -12.47
C PRO A 298 -17.39 -16.13 -11.24
N LEU A 299 -18.45 -15.61 -10.61
CA LEU A 299 -18.34 -14.91 -9.32
C LEU A 299 -18.34 -15.86 -8.12
N ASP A 300 -19.08 -16.97 -8.22
CA ASP A 300 -19.09 -18.02 -7.20
C ASP A 300 -17.72 -18.75 -7.13
N HIS A 301 -17.15 -19.11 -8.28
CA HIS A 301 -15.78 -19.64 -8.34
C HIS A 301 -14.72 -18.64 -7.83
N LEU A 302 -14.92 -17.35 -8.06
CA LEU A 302 -14.04 -16.31 -7.52
C LEU A 302 -14.15 -16.17 -5.99
N ASP A 303 -15.35 -16.36 -5.44
CA ASP A 303 -15.60 -16.35 -4.01
C ASP A 303 -14.99 -17.58 -3.31
N ASP A 304 -15.14 -18.78 -3.91
CA ASP A 304 -14.42 -19.99 -3.49
C ASP A 304 -12.92 -19.76 -3.40
N LEU A 305 -12.33 -19.13 -4.44
CA LEU A 305 -10.92 -18.77 -4.47
C LEU A 305 -10.54 -17.86 -3.31
N PHE A 306 -11.34 -16.82 -3.01
CA PHE A 306 -11.09 -15.93 -1.88
C PHE A 306 -11.24 -16.63 -0.52
N ARG A 307 -12.27 -17.47 -0.31
CA ARG A 307 -12.49 -18.21 0.95
C ARG A 307 -11.42 -19.28 1.27
N ILE A 308 -10.52 -19.55 0.33
CA ILE A 308 -9.37 -20.45 0.54
C ILE A 308 -7.99 -19.81 0.33
N VAL A 309 -7.88 -18.57 -0.15
CA VAL A 309 -6.61 -17.98 -0.62
C VAL A 309 -5.52 -17.90 0.46
N ASP A 310 -5.89 -17.64 1.72
CA ASP A 310 -4.94 -17.57 2.84
C ASP A 310 -4.66 -18.93 3.51
N ARG A 311 -5.33 -20.02 3.12
CA ARG A 311 -5.06 -21.37 3.65
C ARG A 311 -3.66 -21.84 3.20
N PRO A 312 -2.85 -22.50 4.06
CA PRO A 312 -1.45 -22.79 3.73
C PRO A 312 -1.26 -23.62 2.45
N ILE A 313 -1.89 -24.80 2.38
CA ILE A 313 -1.78 -25.73 1.25
C ILE A 313 -2.84 -25.41 0.19
N ALA A 314 -4.12 -25.34 0.59
CA ALA A 314 -5.24 -25.11 -0.34
C ALA A 314 -5.20 -23.73 -1.02
N GLY A 315 -4.62 -22.70 -0.38
CA GLY A 315 -4.48 -21.38 -0.97
C GLY A 315 -3.40 -21.28 -2.06
N TRP A 316 -2.50 -22.26 -2.19
CA TRP A 316 -1.45 -22.23 -3.23
C TRP A 316 -2.01 -22.37 -4.65
N SER A 317 -2.97 -23.27 -4.85
CA SER A 317 -3.70 -23.37 -6.12
C SER A 317 -4.52 -22.11 -6.38
N ALA A 318 -5.21 -21.59 -5.35
CA ALA A 318 -6.03 -20.40 -5.47
C ALA A 318 -5.23 -19.14 -5.86
N ARG A 319 -4.09 -18.89 -5.20
CA ARG A 319 -3.18 -17.78 -5.56
C ARG A 319 -2.69 -17.88 -7.01
N ARG A 320 -2.38 -19.10 -7.50
CA ARG A 320 -2.02 -19.30 -8.91
C ARG A 320 -3.20 -19.01 -9.85
N GLN A 321 -4.40 -19.49 -9.52
CA GLN A 321 -5.59 -19.27 -10.35
C GLN A 321 -5.94 -17.78 -10.41
N LEU A 322 -6.00 -17.08 -9.27
CA LEU A 322 -6.16 -15.62 -9.19
C LEU A 322 -5.09 -14.86 -10.01
N ALA A 323 -3.83 -15.31 -10.01
CA ALA A 323 -2.75 -14.73 -10.83
C ALA A 323 -2.88 -15.02 -12.34
N SER A 324 -3.69 -16.02 -12.74
CA SER A 324 -3.99 -16.32 -14.14
C SER A 324 -5.30 -15.70 -14.65
N LEU A 325 -6.17 -15.23 -13.75
CA LEU A 325 -7.43 -14.58 -14.13
C LEU A 325 -7.17 -13.23 -14.83
N GLN A 326 -7.57 -13.13 -16.10
CA GLN A 326 -7.70 -11.82 -16.74
C GLN A 326 -8.86 -11.06 -16.10
N GLY A 327 -8.53 -10.16 -15.18
CA GLY A 327 -9.49 -9.48 -14.30
C GLY A 327 -10.64 -8.75 -15.01
N GLY A 328 -10.50 -8.44 -16.31
CA GLY A 328 -11.55 -7.79 -17.11
C GLY A 328 -12.92 -8.45 -17.00
N GLN A 329 -13.03 -9.78 -17.17
CA GLN A 329 -14.32 -10.47 -17.12
C GLN A 329 -14.93 -10.46 -15.71
N ALA A 330 -14.15 -10.79 -14.69
CA ALA A 330 -14.59 -10.72 -13.29
C ALA A 330 -15.04 -9.29 -12.91
N SER A 331 -14.29 -8.27 -13.35
CA SER A 331 -14.64 -6.86 -13.14
C SER A 331 -15.87 -6.39 -13.91
N ILE A 332 -16.26 -7.04 -15.01
CA ILE A 332 -17.54 -6.77 -15.70
C ILE A 332 -18.69 -7.36 -14.89
N LEU A 333 -18.58 -8.62 -14.46
CA LEU A 333 -19.62 -9.32 -13.72
C LEU A 333 -19.88 -8.66 -12.35
N TRP A 334 -18.83 -8.29 -11.61
CA TRP A 334 -18.94 -7.54 -10.36
C TRP A 334 -19.64 -6.18 -10.54
N ARG A 335 -19.32 -5.44 -11.62
CA ARG A 335 -20.01 -4.18 -11.93
C ARG A 335 -21.48 -4.38 -12.29
N LYS A 336 -21.86 -5.50 -12.92
CA LYS A 336 -23.27 -5.83 -13.16
C LYS A 336 -23.99 -6.19 -11.86
N ALA A 337 -23.38 -7.00 -11.00
CA ALA A 337 -23.96 -7.41 -9.72
C ALA A 337 -24.26 -6.19 -8.80
N ILE A 338 -23.27 -5.31 -8.60
CA ILE A 338 -23.46 -4.07 -7.83
C ILE A 338 -24.52 -3.17 -8.48
N ARG A 339 -24.48 -2.99 -9.81
CA ARG A 339 -25.45 -2.15 -10.53
C ARG A 339 -26.89 -2.64 -10.32
N GLY A 340 -27.14 -3.94 -10.41
CA GLY A 340 -28.49 -4.50 -10.25
C GLY A 340 -29.08 -4.29 -8.84
N VAL A 341 -28.23 -4.25 -7.81
CA VAL A 341 -28.62 -3.87 -6.44
C VAL A 341 -28.87 -2.35 -6.34
N GLU A 342 -27.96 -1.53 -6.88
CA GLU A 342 -28.12 -0.06 -6.86
C GLU A 342 -29.35 0.42 -7.64
N GLU A 343 -29.77 -0.27 -8.69
CA GLU A 343 -31.01 0.03 -9.43
C GLU A 343 -32.29 -0.23 -8.60
N ARG A 344 -32.20 -0.90 -7.45
CA ARG A 344 -33.28 -1.03 -6.46
C ARG A 344 -33.20 -0.03 -5.31
N VAL A 345 -32.17 0.82 -5.25
CA VAL A 345 -32.04 1.84 -4.17
C VAL A 345 -33.07 2.96 -4.34
N ARG A 346 -33.69 3.36 -3.22
CA ARG A 346 -34.52 4.55 -3.09
C ARG A 346 -33.98 5.42 -1.95
N TRP A 347 -33.41 6.55 -2.31
CA TRP A 347 -33.00 7.57 -1.34
C TRP A 347 -34.21 8.26 -0.73
N LEU A 348 -34.26 8.32 0.60
CA LEU A 348 -35.16 9.19 1.37
C LEU A 348 -34.38 10.37 1.99
N ARG A 349 -35.08 11.44 2.35
CA ARG A 349 -34.54 12.71 2.86
C ARG A 349 -34.99 12.94 4.31
#